data_AF-A0AA43CVL0-F1
#
_entry.id   AF-A0AA43CVL0-F1
#
_cell.length_a   1.000
_cell.length_b   1.000
_cell.length_c   1.000
_cell.angle_alpha   90.00
_cell.angle_beta   90.00
_cell.angle_gamma   90.00
#
_symmetry.space_group_name_H-M   'P 1'
#
loop_
_entity.id
_entity.type
_entity.pdbx_description
1 polymer ?
#
loop_
_entity_poly.entity_id
_entity_poly.type
_entity_poly.pdbx_seq_one_letter_code
_entity_poly.pdbx_strand_id
1 'polypeptide(L)'
;MKLIALILVFGSFLAGAFVTVLDPRLVNWSYLVPILVIGVIGLWMHRKARHAESQSGDLLAGNLTILQDSLNNILGNLEKLHAQGDELPVYEARFEIDRLFREDLNNFAEARESMIHVFGIQNYADVMSNFAAGERYINRVWSASTDGYVDEVRTYLERARDQFQEGARHYAEQLAAHSGSTDSASRA
;
A
#
# COMPACT_ATOMS: atom_id res chain seq x y z
N MET A 1 14.35 18.82 7.47
CA MET A 1 15.14 17.62 7.89
C MET A 1 15.56 16.74 6.72
N LYS A 2 14.72 16.50 5.69
CA LYS A 2 15.06 15.69 4.51
C LYS A 2 16.28 16.18 3.73
N LEU A 3 16.38 17.49 3.50
CA LEU A 3 17.50 18.09 2.76
C LEU A 3 18.85 17.85 3.48
N ILE A 4 18.87 17.98 4.81
CA ILE A 4 20.06 17.73 5.63
C ILE A 4 20.46 16.25 5.56
N ALA A 5 19.49 15.33 5.68
CA ALA A 5 19.75 13.90 5.56
C ALA A 5 20.27 13.52 4.17
N LEU A 6 19.73 14.13 3.11
CA LEU A 6 20.17 13.93 1.73
C LEU A 6 21.61 14.43 1.52
N ILE A 7 21.93 15.61 2.04
CA ILE A 7 23.29 16.18 2.00
C ILE A 7 24.29 15.28 2.75
N LEU A 8 23.91 14.71 3.89
CA LEU A 8 24.76 13.77 4.64
C LEU A 8 25.04 12.48 3.86
N VAL A 9 24.02 11.90 3.23
CA VAL A 9 24.19 10.68 2.41
C VAL A 9 25.08 10.96 1.21
N PHE A 10 24.78 11.99 0.40
CA PHE A 10 25.60 12.34 -0.75
C PHE A 10 27.02 12.74 -0.35
N GLY A 11 27.18 13.54 0.71
CA GLY A 11 28.47 13.97 1.22
C GLY A 11 29.32 12.80 1.70
N SER A 12 28.74 11.82 2.40
CA SER A 12 29.45 10.62 2.82
C SER A 12 29.90 9.75 1.64
N PHE A 13 29.06 9.64 0.61
CA PHE A 13 29.38 8.86 -0.58
C PHE A 13 30.51 9.50 -1.39
N LEU A 14 30.45 10.82 -1.60
CA LEU A 14 31.49 11.60 -2.28
C LEU A 14 32.81 11.58 -1.51
N ALA A 15 32.77 11.79 -0.19
CA ALA A 15 33.97 11.76 0.65
C ALA A 15 34.60 10.36 0.69
N GLY A 16 33.77 9.31 0.79
CA GLY A 16 34.24 7.92 0.76
C GLY A 16 34.93 7.60 -0.57
N ALA A 17 34.29 7.94 -1.69
CA ALA A 17 34.86 7.78 -3.03
C ALA A 17 36.19 8.53 -3.19
N PHE A 18 36.25 9.79 -2.72
CA PHE A 18 37.48 10.58 -2.75
C PHE A 18 38.62 9.94 -1.94
N VAL A 19 38.34 9.50 -0.71
CA VAL A 19 39.34 8.85 0.16
C VAL A 19 39.86 7.55 -0.47
N THR A 20 39.01 6.77 -1.14
CA THR A 20 39.43 5.55 -1.83
C THR A 20 40.26 5.79 -3.09
N VAL A 21 40.20 6.98 -3.68
CA VAL A 21 41.02 7.35 -4.86
C VAL A 21 42.42 7.82 -4.46
N LEU A 22 42.61 8.34 -3.24
CA LEU A 22 43.88 8.91 -2.79
C LEU A 22 45.02 7.88 -2.72
N ASP A 23 44.73 6.62 -2.43
CA ASP A 23 45.72 5.55 -2.40
C ASP A 23 45.17 4.29 -3.10
N PRO A 24 45.69 3.94 -4.29
CA PRO A 24 45.22 2.79 -5.08
C PRO A 24 45.53 1.43 -4.45
N ARG A 25 46.40 1.35 -3.43
CA ARG A 25 46.90 0.10 -2.87
C ARG A 25 46.41 -0.15 -1.45
N LEU A 26 46.19 0.90 -0.66
CA LEU A 26 45.79 0.77 0.74
C LEU A 26 44.64 1.71 1.09
N VAL A 27 43.55 1.15 1.60
CA VAL A 27 42.44 1.94 2.13
C VAL A 27 42.77 2.36 3.56
N ASN A 28 42.78 3.67 3.82
CA ASN A 28 42.94 4.17 5.17
C ASN A 28 41.62 4.09 5.95
N TRP A 29 41.50 3.02 6.74
CA TRP A 29 40.32 2.71 7.55
C TRP A 29 40.01 3.76 8.62
N SER A 30 40.99 4.53 9.10
CA SER A 30 40.74 5.58 10.10
C SER A 30 39.89 6.72 9.56
N TYR A 31 39.96 6.98 8.24
CA TYR A 31 39.11 7.98 7.57
C TYR A 31 37.82 7.38 7.03
N LEU A 32 37.89 6.16 6.50
CA LEU A 32 36.72 5.54 5.86
C LEU A 32 35.61 5.20 6.86
N VAL A 33 35.95 4.69 8.05
CA VAL A 33 34.96 4.26 9.05
C VAL A 33 34.08 5.44 9.52
N PRO A 34 34.63 6.61 9.93
CA PRO A 34 33.80 7.76 10.29
C PRO A 34 32.88 8.23 9.15
N ILE A 35 33.36 8.23 7.90
CA ILE A 35 32.57 8.63 6.74
C ILE A 35 31.38 7.69 6.53
N LEU A 36 31.60 6.39 6.63
CA LEU A 36 30.55 5.38 6.55
C LEU A 36 29.49 5.57 7.64
N VAL A 37 29.92 5.80 8.89
CA VAL A 37 29.01 6.03 10.02
C VAL A 37 28.13 7.25 9.78
N ILE A 38 28.70 8.35 9.27
CA ILE A 38 27.92 9.55 8.91
C ILE A 38 26.88 9.23 7.83
N GLY A 39 27.24 8.44 6.82
CA GLY A 39 26.31 8.01 5.78
C GLY A 39 25.16 7.16 6.32
N VAL A 40 25.45 6.22 7.22
CA VAL A 40 24.44 5.39 7.89
C VAL A 40 23.49 6.25 8.74
N ILE A 41 24.01 7.21 9.50
CA ILE A 41 23.20 8.14 10.29
C ILE A 41 22.30 8.98 9.38
N GLY A 42 22.84 9.50 8.27
CA GLY A 42 22.05 10.24 7.28
C GLY A 42 20.90 9.41 6.71
N LEU A 43 21.15 8.14 6.39
CA LEU A 43 20.15 7.22 5.87
C LEU A 43 19.06 6.88 6.90
N TRP A 44 19.47 6.67 8.15
CA TRP A 44 18.55 6.46 9.27
C TRP A 44 17.66 7.68 9.53
N MET A 45 18.23 8.89 9.51
CA MET A 45 17.47 10.14 9.64
C MET A 45 16.51 10.35 8.48
N HIS A 46 16.91 10.04 7.24
CA HIS A 46 16.04 10.14 6.07
C HIS A 46 14.83 9.21 6.21
N ARG A 47 15.08 7.97 6.64
CA ARG A 47 14.02 6.98 6.88
C ARG A 47 13.07 7.42 8.01
N LYS A 48 13.61 7.94 9.11
CA LYS A 48 12.80 8.45 10.23
C LYS A 48 11.96 9.66 9.83
N ALA A 49 12.51 10.59 9.04
CA ALA A 49 11.78 11.76 8.57
C ALA A 49 10.57 11.39 7.69
N ARG A 50 10.68 10.30 6.90
CA ARG A 50 9.54 9.77 6.14
C ARG A 50 8.47 9.15 7.04
N HIS A 51 8.88 8.42 8.09
CA HIS A 51 7.95 7.88 9.09
C HIS A 51 7.31 8.94 10.00
N ALA A 52 7.96 10.10 10.18
CA ALA A 52 7.41 11.18 10.99
C ALA A 52 6.40 12.03 10.23
N GLU A 53 6.53 12.15 8.90
CA GLU A 53 5.54 12.86 8.08
C GLU A 53 4.25 12.07 7.86
N SER A 54 4.27 10.73 7.98
CA SER A 54 3.05 9.91 7.97
C SER A 54 2.18 10.06 9.23
N GLN A 55 2.52 11.00 10.13
CA GLN A 55 1.86 11.23 11.42
C GLN A 55 1.01 12.51 11.50
N SER A 56 0.86 13.31 10.43
CA SER A 56 -0.10 14.43 10.49
C SER A 56 -1.53 13.89 10.39
N GLY A 57 -2.39 14.31 11.33
CA GLY A 57 -3.78 13.85 11.41
C GLY A 57 -4.56 14.02 10.10
N ASP A 58 -4.28 15.09 9.35
CA ASP A 58 -4.89 15.34 8.04
C ASP A 58 -4.48 14.31 6.98
N LEU A 59 -3.23 13.85 6.97
CA LEU A 59 -2.79 12.78 6.06
C LEU A 59 -3.39 11.44 6.46
N LEU A 60 -3.53 11.18 7.76
CA LEU A 60 -4.15 9.95 8.24
C LEU A 60 -5.62 9.89 7.86
N ALA A 61 -6.37 10.98 8.08
CA ALA A 61 -7.76 11.12 7.68
C ALA A 61 -7.92 11.00 6.15
N GLY A 62 -7.05 11.67 5.37
CA GLY A 62 -7.05 11.55 3.91
C GLY A 62 -6.80 10.12 3.44
N ASN A 63 -5.85 9.41 4.04
CA ASN A 63 -5.57 8.01 3.70
C ASN A 63 -6.73 7.08 4.07
N LEU A 64 -7.42 7.31 5.19
CA LEU A 64 -8.62 6.53 5.53
C LEU A 64 -9.76 6.75 4.54
N THR A 65 -9.94 7.99 4.04
CA THR A 65 -10.90 8.26 2.97
C THR A 65 -10.50 7.54 1.69
N ILE A 66 -9.23 7.59 1.27
CA ILE A 66 -8.74 6.86 0.10
C ILE A 66 -9.01 5.36 0.22
N LEU A 67 -8.74 4.76 1.37
CA LEU A 67 -9.02 3.34 1.62
C LEU A 67 -10.51 3.00 1.47
N GLN A 68 -11.38 3.86 2.01
CA GLN A 68 -12.83 3.67 1.92
C GLN A 68 -13.33 3.81 0.49
N ASP A 69 -12.92 4.87 -0.21
CA ASP A 69 -13.32 5.16 -1.57
C ASP A 69 -12.85 4.05 -2.52
N SER A 70 -11.60 3.60 -2.39
CA SER A 70 -11.07 2.51 -3.21
C SER A 70 -11.82 1.19 -2.99
N LEU A 71 -12.15 0.82 -1.75
CA LEU A 71 -12.98 -0.37 -1.48
C LEU A 71 -14.38 -0.24 -2.10
N ASN A 72 -15.02 0.92 -1.94
CA ASN A 72 -16.34 1.18 -2.50
C ASN A 72 -16.34 1.14 -4.03
N ASN A 73 -15.31 1.72 -4.67
CA ASN A 73 -15.15 1.70 -6.12
C ASN A 73 -14.94 0.28 -6.64
N ILE A 74 -14.05 -0.49 -6.00
CA ILE A 74 -13.80 -1.90 -6.35
C ILE A 74 -15.10 -2.70 -6.26
N LEU A 75 -15.84 -2.57 -5.15
CA LEU A 75 -17.11 -3.27 -4.95
C LEU A 75 -18.16 -2.85 -5.96
N GLY A 76 -18.36 -1.55 -6.17
CA GLY A 76 -19.32 -1.05 -7.15
C GLY A 76 -18.98 -1.46 -8.58
N ASN A 77 -17.70 -1.52 -8.94
CA ASN A 77 -17.26 -2.03 -10.24
C ASN A 77 -17.46 -3.54 -10.37
N LEU A 78 -17.21 -4.33 -9.31
CA LEU A 78 -17.49 -5.77 -9.30
C LEU A 78 -18.99 -6.07 -9.39
N GLU A 79 -19.83 -5.31 -8.70
CA GLU A 79 -21.29 -5.43 -8.78
C GLU A 79 -21.81 -5.13 -10.18
N LYS A 80 -21.30 -4.06 -10.82
CA LYS A 80 -21.63 -3.74 -12.22
C LYS A 80 -21.22 -4.86 -13.16
N LEU A 81 -20.01 -5.39 -13.00
CA LEU A 81 -19.49 -6.49 -13.82
C LEU A 81 -20.31 -7.77 -13.63
N HIS A 82 -20.71 -8.07 -12.39
CA HIS A 82 -21.56 -9.22 -12.06
C HIS A 82 -22.98 -9.05 -12.60
N ALA A 83 -23.56 -7.84 -12.55
CA ALA A 83 -24.88 -7.54 -13.10
C ALA A 83 -24.94 -7.68 -14.62
N GLN A 84 -23.81 -7.48 -15.32
CA GLN A 84 -23.67 -7.73 -16.75
C GLN A 84 -23.63 -9.22 -17.11
N GLY A 85 -23.43 -10.11 -16.12
CA GLY A 85 -23.68 -11.56 -16.23
C GLY A 85 -23.03 -12.23 -17.44
N ASP A 86 -23.85 -12.59 -18.43
CA ASP A 86 -23.48 -13.32 -19.65
C ASP A 86 -22.98 -12.41 -20.79
N GLU A 87 -23.10 -11.08 -20.66
CA GLU A 87 -22.69 -10.13 -21.71
C GLU A 87 -21.20 -9.77 -21.68
N LEU A 88 -20.47 -10.10 -20.60
CA LEU A 88 -19.05 -9.80 -20.51
C LEU A 88 -18.24 -10.71 -21.45
N PRO A 89 -17.61 -10.17 -22.52
CA PRO A 89 -16.79 -10.99 -23.40
C PRO A 89 -15.57 -11.48 -22.62
N VAL A 90 -15.45 -12.79 -22.45
CA VAL A 90 -14.46 -13.42 -21.55
C VAL A 90 -13.02 -13.06 -21.92
N TYR A 91 -12.72 -12.89 -23.20
CA TYR A 91 -11.40 -12.44 -23.67
C TYR A 91 -11.12 -10.97 -23.38
N GLU A 92 -12.15 -10.16 -23.21
CA GLU A 92 -12.04 -8.74 -22.89
C GLU A 92 -12.01 -8.48 -21.38
N ALA A 93 -12.45 -9.44 -20.57
CA ALA A 93 -12.50 -9.34 -19.11
C ALA A 93 -11.17 -8.88 -18.49
N ARG A 94 -10.02 -9.34 -19.00
CA ARG A 94 -8.70 -8.87 -18.53
C ARG A 94 -8.47 -7.37 -18.72
N PHE A 95 -8.93 -6.81 -19.84
CA PHE A 95 -8.78 -5.38 -20.14
C PHE A 95 -9.71 -4.56 -19.27
N GLU A 96 -10.94 -5.04 -19.06
CA GLU A 96 -11.88 -4.41 -18.14
C GLU A 96 -11.37 -4.46 -16.70
N ILE A 97 -10.79 -5.58 -16.26
CA ILE A 97 -10.18 -5.69 -14.93
C ILE A 97 -9.03 -4.69 -14.76
N ASP A 98 -8.14 -4.64 -15.74
CA ASP A 98 -7.02 -3.70 -15.72
C ASP A 98 -7.47 -2.23 -15.71
N ARG A 99 -8.57 -1.92 -16.40
CA ARG A 99 -9.15 -0.58 -16.47
C ARG A 99 -9.89 -0.18 -15.21
N LEU A 100 -10.66 -1.11 -14.61
CA LEU A 100 -11.59 -0.82 -13.53
C LEU A 100 -10.97 -0.91 -12.13
N PHE A 101 -9.96 -1.75 -11.93
CA PHE A 101 -9.47 -2.06 -10.58
C PHE A 101 -8.05 -1.60 -10.31
N ARG A 102 -7.21 -1.40 -11.33
CA ARG A 102 -5.78 -1.12 -11.16
C ARG A 102 -5.51 0.11 -10.29
N GLU A 103 -6.21 1.20 -10.55
CA GLU A 103 -6.02 2.45 -9.80
C GLU A 103 -6.41 2.28 -8.33
N ASP A 104 -7.62 1.79 -8.06
CA ASP A 104 -8.12 1.61 -6.69
C ASP A 104 -7.33 0.55 -5.90
N LEU A 105 -6.88 -0.55 -6.53
CA LEU A 105 -6.03 -1.54 -5.87
C LEU A 105 -4.68 -0.93 -5.46
N ASN A 106 -4.07 -0.11 -6.32
CA ASN A 106 -2.81 0.58 -6.01
C ASN A 106 -3.01 1.63 -4.92
N ASN A 107 -4.04 2.47 -5.04
CA ASN A 107 -4.35 3.51 -4.05
C ASN A 107 -4.61 2.89 -2.67
N PHE A 108 -5.39 1.81 -2.61
CA PHE A 108 -5.63 1.08 -1.38
C PHE A 108 -4.32 0.52 -0.80
N ALA A 109 -3.50 -0.13 -1.64
CA ALA A 109 -2.23 -0.68 -1.21
C ALA A 109 -1.31 0.42 -0.64
N GLU A 110 -1.19 1.57 -1.28
CA GLU A 110 -0.35 2.69 -0.82
C GLU A 110 -0.82 3.26 0.53
N ALA A 111 -2.13 3.38 0.73
CA ALA A 111 -2.71 3.96 1.94
C ALA A 111 -2.82 2.97 3.13
N ARG A 112 -2.66 1.66 2.90
CA ARG A 112 -2.98 0.60 3.88
C ARG A 112 -2.26 0.69 5.21
N GLU A 113 -1.04 1.24 5.24
CA GLU A 113 -0.25 1.36 6.49
C GLU A 113 -0.94 2.27 7.51
N SER A 114 -1.78 3.22 7.05
CA SER A 114 -2.57 4.08 7.92
C SER A 114 -3.50 3.28 8.86
N MET A 115 -4.02 2.13 8.42
CA MET A 115 -4.86 1.26 9.24
C MET A 115 -4.12 0.69 10.45
N ILE A 116 -2.82 0.36 10.33
CA ILE A 116 -2.05 -0.15 11.47
C ILE A 116 -1.96 0.91 12.56
N HIS A 117 -1.84 2.19 12.16
CA HIS A 117 -1.77 3.31 13.08
C HIS A 117 -3.11 3.63 13.75
N VAL A 118 -4.23 3.48 13.02
CA VAL A 118 -5.57 3.86 13.50
C VAL A 118 -6.27 2.70 14.22
N PHE A 119 -6.25 1.52 13.61
CA PHE A 119 -7.00 0.34 14.06
C PHE A 119 -6.12 -0.67 14.80
N GLY A 120 -4.79 -0.59 14.66
CA GLY A 120 -3.86 -1.57 15.22
C GLY A 120 -3.65 -2.79 14.30
N ILE A 121 -2.63 -3.58 14.62
CA ILE A 121 -2.13 -4.65 13.74
C ILE A 121 -3.12 -5.80 13.54
N GLN A 122 -3.93 -6.14 14.55
CA GLN A 122 -4.88 -7.24 14.46
C GLN A 122 -6.02 -6.89 13.50
N ASN A 123 -6.64 -5.72 13.70
CA ASN A 123 -7.72 -5.23 12.86
C ASN A 123 -7.25 -4.97 11.41
N TYR A 124 -6.01 -4.50 11.25
CA TYR A 124 -5.36 -4.45 9.93
C TYR A 124 -5.29 -5.83 9.27
N ALA A 125 -4.89 -6.86 10.01
CA ALA A 125 -4.77 -8.21 9.47
C ALA A 125 -6.13 -8.78 9.04
N ASP A 126 -7.21 -8.48 9.77
CA ASP A 126 -8.56 -8.94 9.45
C ASP A 126 -9.07 -8.32 8.13
N VAL A 127 -8.84 -7.01 7.92
CA VAL A 127 -9.16 -6.35 6.65
C VAL A 127 -8.29 -6.88 5.51
N MET A 128 -6.96 -6.94 5.73
CA MET A 128 -6.01 -7.32 4.69
C MET A 128 -6.09 -8.77 4.26
N SER A 129 -6.50 -9.68 5.14
CA SER A 129 -6.64 -11.10 4.79
C SER A 129 -7.67 -11.28 3.68
N ASN A 130 -8.81 -10.60 3.81
CA ASN A 130 -9.88 -10.58 2.81
C ASN A 130 -9.46 -9.80 1.56
N PHE A 131 -8.88 -8.60 1.71
CA PHE A 131 -8.42 -7.80 0.57
C PHE A 131 -7.41 -8.57 -0.31
N ALA A 132 -6.39 -9.17 0.31
CA ALA A 132 -5.37 -9.92 -0.41
C ALA A 132 -5.93 -11.19 -1.07
N ALA A 133 -6.97 -11.81 -0.48
CA ALA A 133 -7.68 -12.91 -1.13
C ALA A 133 -8.47 -12.44 -2.36
N GLY A 134 -9.18 -11.32 -2.25
CA GLY A 134 -9.87 -10.67 -3.37
C GLY A 134 -8.92 -10.34 -4.52
N GLU A 135 -7.79 -9.69 -4.23
CA GLU A 135 -6.76 -9.36 -5.22
C GLU A 135 -6.20 -10.61 -5.94
N ARG A 136 -5.93 -11.69 -5.20
CA ARG A 136 -5.52 -12.98 -5.80
C ARG A 136 -6.58 -13.54 -6.75
N TYR A 137 -7.85 -13.42 -6.40
CA TYR A 137 -8.94 -13.87 -7.28
C TYR A 137 -9.05 -12.99 -8.52
N ILE A 138 -8.92 -11.66 -8.41
CA ILE A 138 -8.84 -10.78 -9.59
C ILE A 138 -7.70 -11.17 -10.52
N ASN A 139 -6.52 -11.45 -9.97
CA ASN A 139 -5.38 -11.94 -10.75
C ASN A 139 -5.68 -13.29 -11.42
N ARG A 140 -6.43 -14.19 -10.76
CA ARG A 140 -6.86 -15.45 -11.35
C ARG A 140 -7.83 -15.24 -12.50
N VAL A 141 -8.78 -14.32 -12.36
CA VAL A 141 -9.70 -13.94 -13.44
C VAL A 141 -8.91 -13.39 -14.64
N TRP A 142 -7.90 -12.56 -14.40
CA TRP A 142 -7.05 -12.03 -15.47
C TRP A 142 -6.34 -13.14 -16.25
N SER A 143 -5.75 -14.12 -15.55
CA SER A 143 -5.12 -15.27 -16.21
C SER A 143 -6.13 -16.14 -16.95
N ALA A 144 -7.26 -16.49 -16.31
CA ALA A 144 -8.31 -17.30 -16.91
C ALA A 144 -8.94 -16.65 -18.14
N SER A 145 -9.09 -15.32 -18.14
CA SER A 145 -9.55 -14.52 -19.28
C SER A 145 -8.58 -14.59 -20.46
N THR A 146 -7.28 -14.58 -20.19
CA THR A 146 -6.24 -14.72 -21.22
C THR A 146 -6.28 -16.10 -21.88
N ASP A 147 -6.58 -17.14 -21.10
CA ASP A 147 -6.63 -18.53 -21.57
C ASP A 147 -8.03 -18.95 -22.10
N GLY A 148 -9.04 -18.08 -21.98
CA GLY A 148 -10.41 -18.33 -22.44
C GLY A 148 -11.26 -19.22 -21.54
N TYR A 149 -10.88 -19.39 -20.25
CA TYR A 149 -11.63 -20.19 -19.28
C TYR A 149 -12.83 -19.43 -18.69
N VAL A 150 -13.97 -19.48 -19.40
CA VAL A 150 -15.21 -18.75 -19.07
C VAL A 150 -15.72 -19.03 -17.64
N ASP A 151 -15.89 -20.30 -17.28
CA ASP A 151 -16.45 -20.70 -15.98
C ASP A 151 -15.54 -20.27 -14.83
N GLU A 152 -14.23 -20.30 -15.07
CA GLU A 152 -13.22 -19.90 -14.11
C GLU A 152 -13.24 -18.38 -13.88
N VAL A 153 -13.32 -17.60 -14.96
CA VAL A 153 -13.50 -16.14 -14.90
C VAL A 153 -14.71 -15.79 -14.04
N ARG A 154 -15.86 -16.40 -14.30
CA ARG A 154 -17.10 -16.14 -13.54
C ARG A 154 -16.97 -16.52 -12.06
N THR A 155 -16.49 -17.73 -11.79
CA THR A 155 -16.34 -18.25 -10.43
C THR A 155 -15.43 -17.35 -9.59
N TYR A 156 -14.30 -16.92 -10.15
CA TYR A 156 -13.36 -16.09 -9.41
C TYR A 156 -13.76 -14.62 -9.31
N LEU A 157 -14.56 -14.09 -10.24
CA LEU A 157 -15.18 -12.77 -10.09
C LEU A 157 -16.15 -12.74 -8.90
N GLU A 158 -17.00 -13.76 -8.77
CA GLU A 158 -17.92 -13.89 -7.62
C GLU A 158 -17.15 -14.02 -6.32
N ARG A 159 -16.13 -14.88 -6.27
CA ARG A 159 -15.29 -15.03 -5.07
C ARG A 159 -14.52 -13.76 -4.73
N ALA A 160 -14.05 -13.01 -5.73
CA ALA A 160 -13.39 -11.73 -5.51
C ALA A 160 -14.35 -10.74 -4.85
N ARG A 161 -15.58 -10.62 -5.37
CA ARG A 161 -16.63 -9.78 -4.79
C ARG A 161 -16.87 -10.11 -3.32
N ASP A 162 -17.09 -11.38 -3.00
CA ASP A 162 -17.39 -11.80 -1.63
C ASP A 162 -16.24 -11.47 -0.67
N GLN A 163 -14.98 -11.66 -1.10
CA GLN A 163 -13.81 -11.29 -0.30
C GLN A 163 -13.69 -9.78 -0.09
N PHE A 164 -13.87 -8.97 -1.14
CA PHE A 164 -13.83 -7.51 -0.98
C PHE A 164 -14.99 -7.00 -0.11
N GLN A 165 -16.15 -7.66 -0.15
CA GLN A 165 -17.31 -7.29 0.64
C GLN A 165 -17.06 -7.55 2.13
N GLU A 166 -16.49 -8.72 2.47
CA GLU A 166 -16.07 -9.01 3.85
C GLU A 166 -14.96 -8.07 4.32
N GLY A 167 -13.98 -7.77 3.47
CA GLY A 167 -12.93 -6.80 3.76
C GLY A 167 -13.48 -5.40 4.05
N ALA A 168 -14.44 -4.93 3.24
CA ALA A 168 -15.10 -3.65 3.43
C ALA A 168 -15.97 -3.62 4.68
N ARG A 169 -16.65 -4.72 5.02
CA ARG A 169 -17.42 -4.84 6.26
C ARG A 169 -16.50 -4.68 7.47
N HIS A 170 -15.40 -5.44 7.52
CA HIS A 170 -14.41 -5.29 8.59
C HIS A 170 -13.86 -3.87 8.67
N TYR A 171 -13.53 -3.26 7.53
CA TYR A 171 -13.04 -1.88 7.50
C TYR A 171 -14.06 -0.89 8.09
N ALA A 172 -15.33 -0.99 7.68
CA ALA A 172 -16.41 -0.13 8.16
C ALA A 172 -16.69 -0.29 9.66
N GLU A 173 -16.64 -1.53 10.18
CA GLU A 173 -16.77 -1.82 11.61
C GLU A 173 -15.68 -1.10 12.42
N GLN A 174 -14.42 -1.15 11.95
CA GLN A 174 -13.30 -0.51 12.64
C GLN A 174 -13.35 1.01 12.55
N LEU A 175 -13.75 1.55 11.40
CA LEU A 175 -13.92 2.98 11.23
C LEU A 175 -15.00 3.54 12.18
N ALA A 176 -16.15 2.87 12.28
CA ALA A 176 -17.22 3.26 13.19
C ALA A 176 -16.80 3.18 14.67
N ALA A 177 -16.07 2.12 15.05
CA ALA A 177 -15.53 1.97 16.40
C ALA A 177 -14.54 3.09 16.75
N HIS A 178 -13.67 3.47 15.80
CA HIS A 178 -12.72 4.56 15.98
C HIS A 178 -13.42 5.91 16.12
N SER A 179 -14.35 6.27 15.22
CA SER A 179 -15.09 7.53 15.29
C SER A 179 -15.90 7.69 16.59
N GLY A 180 -16.54 6.61 17.06
CA GLY A 180 -17.27 6.63 18.34
C GLY A 180 -16.37 6.82 19.57
N SER A 181 -15.13 6.31 19.52
CA SER A 181 -14.16 6.50 20.62
C SER A 181 -13.71 7.97 20.73
N THR A 182 -13.47 8.62 19.59
CA THR A 182 -12.98 10.01 19.53
C THR A 182 -14.02 11.01 20.05
N ASP A 183 -15.29 10.80 19.73
CA ASP A 183 -16.40 11.65 20.22
C ASP A 183 -16.61 11.54 21.74
N SER A 184 -16.36 10.36 22.32
CA SER A 184 -16.47 10.16 23.77
C SER A 184 -15.33 10.83 24.54
N ALA A 185 -14.12 10.83 23.98
CA ALA A 185 -12.94 11.46 24.58
C ALA A 185 -13.00 13.00 24.51
N SER A 186 -13.66 13.58 23.51
CA SER A 186 -13.83 15.04 23.40
C SER A 186 -14.90 15.63 24.34
N ARG A 187 -15.73 14.78 24.97
CA ARG A 187 -16.85 15.22 25.84
C ARG A 187 -16.56 15.06 27.35
N ALA A 188 -15.41 14.48 27.70
CA ALA A 188 -14.93 14.33 29.09
C ALA A 188 -13.93 15.44 29.44
#